data_AF-A0A353C325-F1
#
_entry.id   AF-A0A353C325-F1
#
_cell.length_a   1.000
_cell.length_b   1.000
_cell.length_c   1.000
_cell.angle_alpha   90.00
_cell.angle_beta   90.00
_cell.angle_gamma   90.00
#
_symmetry.space_group_name_H-M   'P 1'
#
loop_
_entity.id
_entity.type
_entity.pdbx_description
1 polymer ?
#
loop_
_entity_poly.entity_id
_entity_poly.type
_entity_poly.pdbx_seq_one_letter_code
_entity_poly.pdbx_strand_id
1 'polypeptide(L)'
;MLADSVEAAVKSMPKPTPLKVEAVVQKIIRERLDDGQFDECNLTLKDLNKVKNSFIKVLGGMFHNRIEYPENVLQEIERKKTNGDSGK
;
A
#
# COMPACT_ATOMS: atom_id res chain seq x y z
N MET A 1 -18.25 5.45 -1.20
CA MET A 1 -17.07 6.00 -1.91
C MET A 1 -16.09 4.87 -2.22
N LEU A 2 -15.48 4.83 -3.42
CA LEU A 2 -14.66 3.70 -3.88
C LEU A 2 -13.26 3.67 -3.23
N ALA A 3 -12.53 4.78 -3.28
CA ALA A 3 -11.17 4.88 -2.75
C ALA A 3 -11.11 4.60 -1.24
N ASP A 4 -12.04 5.15 -0.47
CA ASP A 4 -12.08 4.94 0.99
C ASP A 4 -12.30 3.47 1.35
N SER A 5 -13.18 2.79 0.61
CA SER A 5 -13.41 1.36 0.83
C SER A 5 -12.17 0.54 0.54
N VAL A 6 -11.44 0.89 -0.53
CA VAL A 6 -10.18 0.22 -0.88
C VAL A 6 -9.10 0.49 0.16
N GLU A 7 -8.89 1.76 0.58
CA GLU A 7 -7.88 2.12 1.58
C GLU A 7 -8.16 1.40 2.91
N ALA A 8 -9.39 1.45 3.40
CA ALA A 8 -9.76 0.83 4.67
C ALA A 8 -9.61 -0.69 4.63
N ALA A 9 -10.02 -1.33 3.52
CA ALA A 9 -9.88 -2.78 3.34
C ALA A 9 -8.40 -3.19 3.29
N VAL A 10 -7.56 -2.44 2.57
CA VAL A 10 -6.14 -2.76 2.46
C VAL A 10 -5.40 -2.49 3.77
N LYS A 11 -5.71 -1.40 4.46
CA LYS A 11 -5.11 -1.02 5.75
C LYS A 11 -5.43 -1.97 6.89
N SER A 12 -6.60 -2.60 6.85
CA SER A 12 -7.00 -3.61 7.84
C SER A 12 -6.42 -5.00 7.56
N MET A 13 -5.73 -5.22 6.43
CA MET A 13 -5.09 -6.49 6.14
C MET A 13 -3.80 -6.67 6.97
N PRO A 14 -3.60 -7.83 7.64
CA PRO A 14 -2.40 -8.08 8.43
C PRO A 14 -1.10 -8.14 7.61
N LYS A 15 -1.18 -8.64 6.37
CA LYS A 15 -0.04 -8.80 5.45
C LYS A 15 -0.47 -8.49 4.01
N PRO A 16 -0.51 -7.20 3.62
CA PRO A 16 -0.92 -6.78 2.30
C PRO A 16 0.20 -7.07 1.28
N THR A 17 0.12 -8.23 0.63
CA THR A 17 1.00 -8.54 -0.52
C THR A 17 0.39 -7.96 -1.81
N PRO A 18 1.19 -7.66 -2.86
CA PRO A 18 0.68 -7.10 -4.11
C PRO A 18 -0.50 -7.90 -4.70
N LEU A 19 -0.39 -9.24 -4.71
CA LEU A 19 -1.45 -10.15 -5.15
C LEU A 19 -2.73 -10.03 -4.30
N LYS A 20 -2.61 -9.93 -2.97
CA LYS A 20 -3.76 -9.78 -2.08
C LYS A 20 -4.42 -8.41 -2.23
N VAL A 21 -3.62 -7.36 -2.37
CA VAL A 21 -4.10 -6.00 -2.61
C VAL A 21 -4.88 -5.95 -3.92
N GLU A 22 -4.32 -6.49 -5.00
CA GLU A 22 -5.02 -6.57 -6.29
C GLU A 22 -6.35 -7.32 -6.19
N ALA A 23 -6.37 -8.48 -5.52
CA ALA A 23 -7.58 -9.27 -5.34
C ALA A 23 -8.67 -8.48 -4.57
N VAL A 24 -8.30 -7.76 -3.51
CA VAL A 24 -9.22 -6.94 -2.72
C VAL A 24 -9.75 -5.76 -3.54
N VAL A 25 -8.88 -5.04 -4.26
CA VAL A 25 -9.28 -3.92 -5.13
C VAL A 25 -10.26 -4.41 -6.20
N GLN A 26 -9.94 -5.52 -6.87
CA GLN A 26 -10.79 -6.11 -7.90
C GLN A 26 -12.15 -6.53 -7.35
N LYS A 27 -12.18 -7.12 -6.15
CA LYS A 27 -13.41 -7.51 -5.46
C LYS A 27 -14.30 -6.29 -5.19
N ILE A 28 -13.77 -5.24 -4.58
CA ILE A 28 -14.54 -4.04 -4.23
C ILE A 28 -15.09 -3.36 -5.49
N ILE A 29 -14.28 -3.22 -6.55
CA ILE A 29 -14.75 -2.63 -7.82
C ILE A 29 -15.91 -3.45 -8.40
N ARG A 30 -15.82 -4.78 -8.31
CA ARG A 30 -16.85 -5.68 -8.81
C ARG A 30 -18.14 -5.61 -8.00
N GLU A 31 -18.06 -5.61 -6.68
CA GLU A 31 -19.23 -5.44 -5.80
C GLU A 31 -19.97 -4.13 -6.15
N ARG A 32 -19.25 -3.03 -6.37
CA ARG A 32 -19.87 -1.74 -6.74
C ARG A 32 -20.49 -1.74 -8.13
N LEU A 33 -19.90 -2.48 -9.06
CA LEU A 33 -20.45 -2.65 -10.40
C LEU A 33 -21.73 -3.51 -10.36
N ASP A 34 -21.70 -4.62 -9.62
CA ASP A 34 -22.83 -5.53 -9.49
C ASP A 34 -23.99 -4.88 -8.71
N ASP A 35 -23.69 -3.98 -7.77
CA ASP A 35 -24.65 -3.15 -7.04
C ASP A 35 -25.25 -2.00 -7.87
N GLY A 36 -24.82 -1.81 -9.13
CA GLY A 36 -25.30 -0.71 -10.00
C GLY A 36 -24.82 0.69 -9.60
N GLN A 37 -23.80 0.81 -8.74
CA GLN A 37 -23.35 2.13 -8.25
C GLN A 37 -22.67 3.00 -9.33
N PHE A 38 -22.43 2.45 -10.52
CA PHE A 38 -21.86 3.17 -11.66
C PHE A 38 -22.87 3.42 -12.79
N ASP A 39 -24.14 3.08 -12.61
CA ASP A 39 -25.16 3.12 -13.67
C ASP A 39 -25.41 4.53 -14.22
N GLU A 40 -25.27 5.55 -13.37
CA GLU A 40 -25.44 6.97 -13.75
C GLU A 40 -24.11 7.66 -14.13
N CYS A 41 -23.05 6.88 -14.37
CA CYS A 41 -21.73 7.38 -14.73
C CYS A 41 -21.30 6.91 -16.12
N ASN A 42 -20.67 7.81 -16.90
CA ASN A 42 -20.08 7.46 -18.20
C ASN A 42 -18.70 6.80 -18.06
N LEU A 43 -18.60 5.77 -17.21
CA LEU A 43 -17.38 5.01 -17.00
C LEU A 43 -17.39 3.74 -17.84
N THR A 44 -16.33 3.52 -18.62
CA THR A 44 -16.15 2.24 -19.33
C THR A 44 -15.46 1.22 -18.42
N LEU A 45 -15.57 -0.07 -18.75
CA LEU A 45 -14.77 -1.12 -18.11
C LEU A 45 -13.25 -0.87 -18.25
N LYS A 46 -12.83 -0.18 -19.33
CA LYS A 46 -11.44 0.24 -19.52
C LYS A 46 -11.03 1.28 -18.49
N ASP A 47 -11.92 2.20 -18.13
CA ASP A 47 -11.65 3.22 -17.12
C ASP A 47 -11.62 2.60 -15.72
N LEU A 48 -12.52 1.66 -15.41
CA LEU A 48 -12.45 0.89 -14.17
C LEU A 48 -11.13 0.12 -14.03
N ASN A 49 -10.61 -0.45 -15.14
CA ASN A 49 -9.28 -1.08 -15.15
C ASN A 49 -8.15 -0.08 -14.90
N LYS A 50 -8.22 1.14 -15.45
CA LYS A 50 -7.24 2.20 -15.13
C LYS A 50 -7.29 2.56 -13.65
N VAL A 51 -8.50 2.74 -13.10
CA VAL A 51 -8.71 3.04 -11.67
C VAL A 51 -8.12 1.94 -10.79
N LYS A 52 -8.40 0.67 -11.10
CA LYS A 52 -7.79 -0.49 -10.41
C LYS A 52 -6.27 -0.41 -10.40
N ASN A 53 -5.66 -0.21 -11.57
CA ASN A 53 -4.20 -0.17 -11.71
C ASN A 53 -3.60 1.01 -10.92
N SER A 54 -4.29 2.15 -10.88
CA SER A 54 -3.90 3.30 -10.05
C SER A 54 -3.92 2.96 -8.56
N PHE A 55 -4.95 2.27 -8.06
CA PHE A 55 -4.97 1.81 -6.66
C PHE A 55 -3.82 0.86 -6.34
N ILE A 56 -3.58 -0.15 -7.18
CA ILE A 56 -2.50 -1.12 -6.97
C ILE A 56 -1.15 -0.41 -6.93
N LYS A 57 -0.91 0.56 -7.82
CA LYS A 57 0.34 1.33 -7.87
C LYS A 57 0.55 2.14 -6.58
N VAL A 58 -0.47 2.88 -6.14
CA VAL A 58 -0.38 3.74 -4.95
C VAL A 58 -0.23 2.91 -3.69
N LEU A 59 -1.10 1.90 -3.51
CA LEU A 59 -1.11 1.08 -2.30
C LEU A 59 0.12 0.16 -2.26
N GLY A 60 0.57 -0.38 -3.39
CA GLY A 60 1.81 -1.14 -3.48
C GLY A 60 2.99 -0.37 -2.88
N GLY A 61 3.17 0.90 -3.25
CA GLY A 61 4.23 1.76 -2.72
C GLY A 61 4.14 2.05 -1.22
N MET A 62 2.95 1.99 -0.61
CA MET A 62 2.76 2.23 0.83
C MET A 62 3.10 1.00 1.69
N PHE A 63 3.00 -0.21 1.14
CA PHE A 63 3.20 -1.46 1.89
C PHE A 63 4.50 -2.20 1.57
N HIS A 64 5.33 -1.66 0.68
CA HIS A 64 6.76 -1.97 0.72
C HIS A 64 7.32 -1.33 1.99
N ASN A 65 7.65 -2.17 2.97
CA ASN A 65 8.30 -1.78 4.22
C ASN A 65 9.30 -0.65 3.99
N ARG A 66 9.32 0.33 4.90
CA ARG A 66 10.49 1.22 5.03
C ARG A 66 11.73 0.37 4.83
N ILE A 67 12.65 0.83 3.99
CA ILE A 67 13.96 0.21 3.82
C ILE A 67 14.52 0.01 5.22
N GLU A 68 14.59 -1.24 5.65
CA GLU A 68 15.24 -1.62 6.90
C GLU A 68 16.72 -1.33 6.66
N TYR A 69 17.29 -0.40 7.41
CA TYR A 69 18.72 -0.13 7.28
C TYR A 69 19.46 -1.43 7.59
N PRO A 70 20.40 -1.85 6.74
CA PRO A 70 21.20 -3.04 6.99
C PRO A 70 21.78 -2.98 8.41
N GLU A 71 21.63 -4.04 9.22
CA GLU A 71 22.01 -4.05 10.64
C GLU A 71 23.45 -3.58 10.89
N ASN A 72 24.33 -3.82 9.92
CA ASN A 72 25.72 -3.34 9.90
C ASN A 72 25.85 -1.81 9.97
N VAL A 73 24.90 -1.06 9.40
CA VAL A 73 24.88 0.42 9.48
C VAL A 73 24.49 0.89 10.88
N LEU A 74 23.54 0.19 11.53
CA LEU A 74 23.10 0.51 12.89
C LEU A 74 24.21 0.21 13.92
N GLN A 75 24.89 -0.94 13.79
CA GLN A 75 26.02 -1.31 14.65
C GLN A 75 27.21 -0.35 14.55
N GLU A 76 27.47 0.21 13.36
CA GLU A 76 28.58 1.16 13.17
C GLU A 76 28.29 2.53 13.80
N ILE A 77 27.03 2.95 13.83
CA ILE A 77 26.58 4.18 14.50
C ILE A 77 26.67 4.04 16.02
N GLU A 78 26.32 2.88 16.57
CA GLU A 78 26.44 2.60 18.01
C GLU A 78 27.91 2.54 18.46
N ARG A 79 28.79 1.87 17.70
CA ARG A 79 30.23 1.80 18.00
C ARG A 79 30.93 3.16 17.99
N LYS A 80 30.47 4.11 17.15
CA LYS A 80 31.01 5.48 17.13
C LYS A 80 30.59 6.32 18.34
N LYS A 81 29.45 6.02 18.98
CA LYS A 81 29.00 6.74 20.19
C LYS A 81 29.81 6.35 21.43
N THR A 82 30.21 5.08 21.56
CA THR A 82 30.99 4.59 22.71
C THR A 82 32.46 5.06 22.70
N ASN A 83 33.03 5.36 21.54
CA ASN A 83 34.43 5.81 21.43
C ASN A 83 34.63 7.33 21.58
N GLY A 84 33.56 8.12 21.73
CA GLY A 84 33.62 9.59 21.78
C GLY A 84 33.61 10.22 23.18
N ASP A 85 33.36 9.43 24.24
CA ASP A 85 33.15 9.94 25.61
C ASP A 85 34.27 9.47 26.56
N SER A 86 35.53 9.65 26.16
CA SER A 86 36.70 9.38 27.01
C SER A 86 37.77 10.44 26.81
N GLY A 87 37.37 11.70 26.99
CA GLY A 87 38.25 12.86 26.90
C GLY A 87 37.82 13.95 27.86
N LYS A 88 37.94 13.69 29.17
CA LYS A 88 38.02 14.72 30.21
C LYS A 88 39.10 14.34 31.20
#